data_AF-A0A4Y1ZDC6-F1
#
_entry.id   AF-A0A4Y1ZDC6-F1
#
_cell.length_a   1.000
_cell.length_b   1.000
_cell.length_c   1.000
_cell.angle_alpha   90.00
_cell.angle_beta   90.00
_cell.angle_gamma   90.00
#
_symmetry.space_group_name_H-M   'P 1'
#
loop_
_entity.id
_entity.type
_entity.pdbx_description
1 polymer ?
#
loop_
_entity_poly.entity_id
_entity_poly.type
_entity_poly.pdbx_seq_one_letter_code
_entity_poly.pdbx_strand_id
1 'polypeptide(L)' 'MIVGDSLADLLCAKQLGCRFAGVLTGLSGQAARSELETHGADFILDSVADVKDLVLGLLEK' A
#
# COMPACT_ATOMS: atom_id res chain seq x y z
N MET A 1 -9.08 2.37 -4.17
CA MET A 1 -7.72 2.01 -3.71
C MET A 1 -7.74 2.04 -2.20
N ILE A 2 -7.20 1.02 -1.54
CA ILE A 2 -7.07 0.95 -0.08
C ILE A 2 -5.62 1.30 0.28
N VAL A 3 -5.44 2.06 1.35
CA VAL A 3 -4.13 2.44 1.89
C VAL A 3 -4.05 1.88 3.32
N GLY A 4 -3.00 1.12 3.61
CA GLY A 4 -2.81 0.50 4.92
C GLY A 4 -1.37 0.02 5.13
N ASP A 5 -1.00 -0.30 6.37
CA ASP A 5 0.35 -0.74 6.73
C ASP A 5 0.46 -2.25 6.96
N SER A 6 -0.68 -2.94 7.05
CA SER A 6 -0.74 -4.34 7.46
C SER A 6 -1.10 -5.29 6.32
N LEU A 7 -0.71 -6.56 6.48
CA LEU A 7 -1.14 -7.63 5.56
C LEU A 7 -2.67 -7.79 5.54
N ALA A 8 -3.35 -7.51 6.65
CA ALA A 8 -4.82 -7.58 6.71
C ALA A 8 -5.48 -6.60 5.74
N ASP A 9 -4.95 -5.38 5.63
CA ASP A 9 -5.45 -4.36 4.69
C ASP A 9 -5.26 -4.79 3.25
N LEU A 10 -4.11 -5.40 2.93
CA LEU A 10 -3.81 -5.95 1.60
C LEU A 10 -4.80 -7.06 1.24
N LEU A 11 -5.03 -8.02 2.14
CA LEU A 11 -5.95 -9.13 1.90
C LEU A 11 -7.39 -8.63 1.72
N CYS A 12 -7.80 -7.63 2.51
CA CYS A 12 -9.09 -6.96 2.35
C CYS A 12 -9.21 -6.29 0.96
N ALA A 13 -8.19 -5.54 0.54
CA ALA A 13 -8.16 -4.88 -0.77
C ALA A 13 -8.31 -5.90 -1.91
N LYS A 14 -7.60 -7.03 -1.82
CA LYS A 14 -7.73 -8.13 -2.79
C LYS A 14 -9.13 -8.73 -2.83
N GLN A 15 -9.73 -8.98 -1.67
CA GLN A 15 -11.11 -9.50 -1.60
C GLN A 15 -12.12 -8.54 -2.23
N LEU A 16 -11.90 -7.23 -2.10
CA LEU A 16 -12.74 -6.19 -2.68
C LEU A 16 -12.43 -5.88 -4.16
N GLY A 17 -11.43 -6.53 -4.76
CA GLY A 17 -10.98 -6.20 -6.12
C GLY A 17 -10.40 -4.79 -6.25
N CYS A 18 -9.93 -4.22 -5.13
CA CYS A 18 -9.35 -2.89 -5.06
C CYS A 18 -7.83 -2.94 -5.20
N ARG A 19 -7.25 -1.91 -5.81
CA ARG A 19 -5.80 -1.66 -5.71
C ARG A 19 -5.41 -1.35 -4.26
N PHE A 20 -4.22 -1.78 -3.85
CA PHE A 20 -3.66 -1.61 -2.51
C PHE A 20 -2.34 -0.82 -2.54
N ALA A 21 -2.22 0.17 -1.66
CA ALA A 21 -0.98 0.89 -1.39
C ALA A 21 -0.54 0.66 0.06
N GLY A 22 0.55 -0.09 0.24
CA GLY A 22 1.19 -0.34 1.52
C GLY A 22 1.99 0.88 1.99
N VAL A 23 1.83 1.32 3.24
CA VAL A 23 2.65 2.38 3.84
C VAL A 23 3.54 1.82 4.95
N LEU A 24 4.84 2.14 4.92
CA LEU A 24 5.83 1.60 5.86
C LEU A 24 5.97 2.45 7.14
N THR A 25 4.88 3.08 7.56
CA THR A 25 4.77 3.89 8.78
C THR A 25 4.10 3.14 9.94
N GLY A 26 3.72 1.88 9.72
CA GLY A 26 3.21 0.98 10.75
C GLY A 26 4.26 0.58 11.79
N LEU A 27 3.85 -0.21 12.78
CA LEU A 27 4.76 -0.68 13.85
C LEU A 27 5.96 -1.47 13.32
N SER A 28 5.75 -2.28 12.29
CA SER A 28 6.81 -3.05 11.62
C SER A 28 7.72 -2.19 10.73
N GLY A 29 7.30 -0.96 10.41
CA GLY A 29 8.04 -0.03 9.57
C GLY A 29 8.53 -0.67 8.27
N GLN A 30 9.81 -0.46 7.95
CA GLN A 30 10.47 -0.99 6.75
C GLN A 30 10.52 -2.53 6.69
N ALA A 31 10.42 -3.23 7.83
CA ALA A 31 10.43 -4.70 7.85
C ALA A 31 9.19 -5.31 7.17
N ALA A 32 8.07 -4.57 7.10
CA ALA A 32 6.85 -5.02 6.44
C ALA A 32 6.97 -5.09 4.91
N ARG A 33 7.95 -4.41 4.31
CA ARG A 33 8.10 -4.32 2.85
C ARG A 33 8.12 -5.68 2.18
N SER A 34 8.97 -6.59 2.66
CA SER A 34 9.10 -7.93 2.08
C SER A 34 7.80 -8.75 2.15
N GLU A 35 7.05 -8.61 3.26
CA GLU A 35 5.75 -9.29 3.41
C GLU A 35 4.72 -8.75 2.41
N LEU A 36 4.63 -7.42 2.27
CA LEU A 36 3.70 -6.78 1.34
C LEU A 36 4.04 -7.07 -0.13
N GLU A 37 5.33 -7.10 -0.49
CA GLU A 37 5.80 -7.47 -1.84
C GLU A 37 5.46 -8.93 -2.15
N THR A 38 5.74 -9.85 -1.23
CA THR A 38 5.47 -11.28 -1.40
C THR A 38 3.98 -11.55 -1.61
N HIS A 39 3.13 -10.81 -0.92
CA HIS A 39 1.68 -10.92 -1.05
C HIS A 39 1.12 -10.06 -2.19
N GLY A 40 1.93 -9.36 -2.97
CA GLY A 40 1.51 -8.64 -4.18
C GLY A 40 0.73 -7.37 -3.89
N ALA A 41 1.27 -6.48 -3.05
CA ALA A 41 0.84 -5.09 -2.98
C ALA A 41 1.06 -4.39 -4.34
N ASP A 42 0.12 -3.55 -4.78
CA ASP A 42 0.27 -2.81 -6.04
C ASP A 42 1.29 -1.67 -5.91
N PHE A 43 1.32 -1.02 -4.75
CA PHE A 43 2.26 0.05 -4.42
C PHE A 43 2.76 -0.12 -2.99
N ILE A 44 4.01 0.28 -2.74
CA ILE A 44 4.58 0.36 -1.40
C ILE A 44 5.29 1.70 -1.26
N LEU A 45 4.91 2.45 -0.23
CA LEU A 45 5.32 3.82 0.04
C LEU A 45 6.01 3.90 1.40
N ASP A 46 7.00 4.77 1.53
CA ASP A 46 7.72 4.95 2.80
C ASP A 46 6.89 5.75 3.81
N SER A 47 6.02 6.64 3.34
CA SER A 47 5.14 7.46 4.15
C SER A 47 3.71 7.53 3.60
N VAL A 48 2.73 7.72 4.50
CA VAL A 48 1.36 8.07 4.10
C VAL A 48 1.29 9.40 3.34
N ALA A 49 2.27 10.29 3.52
CA ALA A 49 2.36 11.55 2.79
C ALA A 49 2.54 11.33 1.27
N ASP A 50 3.21 10.25 0.88
CA ASP A 50 3.54 9.93 -0.51
C ASP A 50 2.31 9.47 -1.32
N VAL A 51 1.20 9.14 -0.63
CA VAL A 51 -0.07 8.76 -1.25
C VAL A 51 -0.60 9.88 -2.14
N LYS A 52 -0.40 11.14 -1.76
CA LYS A 52 -0.83 12.30 -2.54
C LYS A 52 -0.23 12.26 -3.94
N ASP A 53 1.08 12.08 -4.03
CA ASP A 53 1.80 12.12 -5.30
C ASP A 53 1.47 10.90 -6.16
N LEU A 54 1.30 9.72 -5.53
CA LEU A 54 0.80 8.52 -6.21
C LEU A 54 -0.58 8.75 -6.84
N VAL A 55 -1.54 9.27 -6.06
CA VAL A 55 -2.92 9.46 -6.53
C VAL A 55 -2.97 10.50 -7.66
N LEU A 56 -2.26 11.62 -7.52
CA LEU A 56 -2.21 12.64 -8.57
C LEU A 56 -1.58 12.09 -9.85
N GLY A 57 -0.46 11.36 -9.76
CA GLY A 57 0.18 10.75 -10.92
C GLY A 57 -0.64 9.66 -11.62
N LEU A 58 -1.65 9.10 -10.95
CA LEU A 58 -2.61 8.17 -11.54
C LEU A 58 -3.76 8.86 -12.28
N LEU A 59 -4.06 10.12 -11.98
CA LEU A 59 -5.13 10.89 -12.62
C LEU A 59 -4.68 11.58 -13.91
N GLU A 60 -3.38 11.82 -14.05
CA GLU A 60 -2.79 12.48 -15.22
C GLU A 60 -2.53 11.52 -16.41
N LYS A 61 -2.92 10.25 -16.28
CA LYS A 61 -2.82 9.20 -17.31
C LYS A 61 -4.20 8.77 -17.78
#